data_AF-A0A7S0WMS0-F1
#
_entry.id   AF-A0A7S0WMS0-F1
#
_cell.length_a   1.000
_cell.length_b   1.000
_cell.length_c   1.000
_cell.angle_alpha   90.00
_cell.angle_beta   90.00
_cell.angle_gamma   90.00
#
_symmetry.space_group_name_H-M   'P 1'
#
loop_
_entity.id
_entity.type
_entity.pdbx_description
1 polymer ?
#
loop_
_entity_poly.entity_id
_entity_poly.type
_entity_poly.pdbx_seq_one_letter_code
_entity_poly.pdbx_strand_id
1 'polypeptide(L)'
;METIEVNLDELQQLTRCPICWGRLRHTKMVKKCMHRFCGECIDKHLRVAKNQHAECPLCNAHLSCRREMIEDPNFDALIVALYGSLEEFEAEEDKKLTESTSLYLEERKREIA
;
A
#
# COMPACT_ATOMS: atom_id res chain seq x y z
N MET A 1 -12.62 27.43 -5.37
CA MET A 1 -11.91 26.15 -5.55
C MET A 1 -12.93 25.16 -6.06
N GLU A 2 -12.69 24.62 -7.24
CA GLU A 2 -13.50 23.54 -7.81
C GLU A 2 -12.99 22.22 -7.22
N THR A 3 -13.91 21.37 -6.74
CA THR A 3 -13.58 20.07 -6.14
C THR A 3 -13.97 18.96 -7.10
N ILE A 4 -13.19 17.88 -7.14
CA ILE A 4 -13.45 16.70 -7.95
C ILE A 4 -13.83 15.57 -7.00
N GLU A 5 -14.99 14.95 -7.23
CA GLU A 5 -15.37 13.72 -6.54
C GLU A 5 -14.57 12.55 -7.10
N VAL A 6 -14.01 11.73 -6.19
CA VAL A 6 -13.22 10.56 -6.56
C VAL A 6 -13.73 9.33 -5.83
N ASN A 7 -13.80 8.20 -6.53
CA ASN A 7 -14.10 6.91 -5.94
C ASN A 7 -12.81 6.29 -5.36
N LEU A 8 -12.74 6.20 -4.03
CA LEU A 8 -11.55 5.66 -3.36
C LEU A 8 -11.33 4.17 -3.65
N ASP A 9 -12.38 3.42 -3.99
CA ASP A 9 -12.28 1.99 -4.30
C ASP A 9 -11.52 1.75 -5.61
N GLU A 10 -11.73 2.62 -6.60
CA GLU A 10 -11.01 2.57 -7.88
C GLU A 10 -9.54 2.96 -7.73
N LEU A 11 -9.21 3.77 -6.72
CA LEU A 11 -7.83 4.21 -6.44
C LEU A 11 -7.04 3.21 -5.60
N GLN A 12 -7.68 2.19 -5.01
CA GLN A 12 -7.02 1.29 -4.06
C GLN A 12 -5.75 0.65 -4.61
N GLN A 13 -5.75 0.25 -5.88
CA GLN A 13 -4.59 -0.41 -6.51
C GLN A 13 -3.40 0.54 -6.67
N LEU A 14 -3.66 1.85 -6.78
CA LEU A 14 -2.63 2.89 -6.96
C LEU A 14 -2.07 3.39 -5.63
N THR A 15 -2.82 3.24 -4.54
CA THR A 15 -2.48 3.79 -3.22
C THR A 15 -2.00 2.74 -2.21
N ARG A 16 -2.00 1.45 -2.59
CA ARG A 16 -1.50 0.35 -1.76
C ARG A 16 -0.02 0.07 -1.99
N CYS A 17 0.65 -0.31 -0.91
CA CYS A 17 2.00 -0.82 -0.94
C CYS A 17 2.01 -2.29 -1.40
N PRO A 18 2.72 -2.65 -2.49
CA PRO A 18 2.76 -4.04 -2.95
C PRO A 18 3.47 -5.02 -2.01
N ILE A 19 4.16 -4.54 -0.98
CA ILE A 19 4.88 -5.39 -0.01
C ILE A 19 3.99 -5.75 1.18
N CYS A 20 3.35 -4.75 1.80
CA CYS A 20 2.52 -4.95 3.00
C CYS A 20 1.02 -4.98 2.73
N TRP A 21 0.58 -4.68 1.50
CA TRP A 21 -0.82 -4.58 1.08
C TRP A 21 -1.66 -3.48 1.75
N GLY A 22 -1.12 -2.77 2.75
CA GLY A 22 -1.71 -1.57 3.35
C GLY A 22 -1.50 -0.30 2.53
N ARG A 23 -1.95 0.86 3.02
CA ARG A 23 -1.76 2.15 2.34
C ARG A 23 -0.29 2.58 2.36
N LEU A 24 0.13 3.27 1.30
CA LEU A 24 1.49 3.81 1.19
C LEU A 24 1.76 4.84 2.30
N ARG A 25 2.89 4.68 3.00
CA ARG A 25 3.35 5.54 4.11
C ARG A 25 4.84 5.83 3.94
N HIS A 26 5.23 7.09 4.10
CA HIS A 26 6.62 7.54 3.86
C HIS A 26 7.12 7.02 2.51
N THR A 27 6.37 7.38 1.46
CA THR A 27 6.42 6.70 0.17
C THR A 27 7.81 6.83 -0.44
N LYS A 28 8.36 5.69 -0.87
CA LYS A 28 9.58 5.61 -1.67
C LYS A 28 9.26 5.03 -3.04
N MET A 29 9.90 5.58 -4.05
CA MET A 29 9.71 5.22 -5.45
C MET A 29 11.03 4.77 -6.07
N VAL A 30 10.99 3.69 -6.85
CA VAL A 30 12.14 3.23 -7.65
C VAL A 30 12.31 4.15 -8.87
N LYS A 31 13.47 4.79 -9.03
CA LYS A 31 13.77 5.70 -10.16
C LYS A 31 13.50 5.09 -11.54
N LYS A 32 13.88 3.84 -11.72
CA LYS A 32 13.86 3.15 -13.03
C LYS A 32 12.45 2.76 -13.49
N CYS A 33 11.59 2.36 -12.56
CA CYS A 33 10.27 1.81 -12.90
C CYS A 33 9.09 2.54 -12.24
N MET A 34 9.35 3.59 -11.47
CA MET A 34 8.34 4.44 -10.82
C MET A 34 7.39 3.69 -9.87
N HIS A 35 7.68 2.44 -9.50
CA HIS A 35 6.89 1.69 -8.52
C HIS A 35 7.12 2.22 -7.11
N ARG A 36 6.01 2.34 -6.36
CA ARG A 36 5.95 2.94 -5.02
C ARG A 36 5.77 1.89 -3.94
N PHE A 37 6.39 2.13 -2.79
CA PHE A 37 6.36 1.28 -1.61
C PHE A 37 6.39 2.15 -0.35
N CYS A 38 5.93 1.61 0.78
CA CYS A 38 6.22 2.25 2.06
C CYS A 38 7.73 2.27 2.31
N GLY A 39 8.24 3.37 2.87
CA GLY A 39 9.66 3.54 3.10
C GLY A 39 10.28 2.41 3.91
N GLU A 40 9.65 2.04 5.03
CA GLU A 40 10.12 0.92 5.84
C GLU A 40 10.07 -0.42 5.12
N CYS A 41 9.02 -0.66 4.33
CA CYS A 41 8.84 -1.94 3.64
C CYS A 41 9.95 -2.19 2.64
N ILE A 42 10.23 -1.19 1.79
CA ILE A 42 11.28 -1.33 0.78
C ILE A 42 12.68 -1.29 1.41
N ASP A 43 12.91 -0.51 2.47
CA ASP A 43 14.20 -0.50 3.17
C ASP A 43 14.50 -1.87 3.81
N LYS A 44 13.50 -2.50 4.44
CA LYS A 44 13.60 -3.87 4.97
C LYS A 44 13.90 -4.88 3.86
N HIS A 45 13.17 -4.83 2.73
CA HIS A 45 13.40 -5.68 1.57
C HIS A 45 14.84 -5.58 1.04
N LEU A 46 15.30 -4.36 0.78
CA LEU A 46 16.65 -4.10 0.26
C LEU A 46 17.76 -4.47 1.25
N ARG A 47 17.47 -4.42 2.56
CA ARG A 47 18.39 -4.90 3.60
C ARG A 47 18.58 -6.41 3.57
N VAL A 48 17.52 -7.17 3.32
CA VAL A 48 17.60 -8.63 3.24
C VAL A 48 18.30 -9.07 1.94
N ALA A 49 18.05 -8.38 0.82
CA ALA A 49 18.61 -8.71 -0.51
C ALA A 49 20.13 -8.47 -0.70
N LYS A 50 20.86 -8.03 0.35
CA LYS A 50 22.33 -7.85 0.37
C LYS A 50 22.93 -7.05 -0.81
N ASN A 51 22.29 -5.97 -1.27
CA ASN A 51 22.73 -5.01 -2.31
C ASN A 51 23.10 -5.55 -3.71
N GLN A 52 23.61 -6.78 -3.86
CA GLN A 52 24.07 -7.37 -5.12
C GLN A 52 22.93 -8.06 -5.90
N HIS A 53 21.82 -8.34 -5.23
CA HIS A 53 20.61 -8.95 -5.81
C HIS A 53 19.35 -8.16 -5.44
N ALA A 54 19.49 -6.84 -5.29
CA ALA A 54 18.34 -6.00 -5.03
C ALA A 54 17.51 -5.87 -6.31
N GLU A 55 16.23 -6.23 -6.22
CA GLU A 55 15.26 -6.15 -7.32
C GLU A 55 14.00 -5.46 -6.82
N CYS A 56 13.35 -4.71 -7.73
CA CYS A 56 12.05 -4.12 -7.47
C CYS A 56 11.03 -5.22 -7.15
N PRO A 57 10.35 -5.20 -5.99
CA PRO A 57 9.39 -6.25 -5.61
C PRO A 57 8.21 -6.44 -6.57
N LEU A 58 7.89 -5.42 -7.39
CA LEU A 58 6.73 -5.49 -8.29
C LEU A 58 7.07 -5.99 -9.70
N CYS A 59 8.24 -5.61 -10.23
CA CYS A 59 8.59 -5.89 -11.63
C CYS A 59 9.95 -6.56 -11.83
N ASN A 60 10.63 -6.92 -10.74
CA ASN A 60 11.96 -7.55 -10.73
C ASN A 60 13.05 -6.75 -11.47
N ALA A 61 12.83 -5.45 -11.70
CA ALA A 61 13.87 -4.59 -12.25
C ALA A 61 15.06 -4.54 -11.29
N HIS A 62 16.25 -4.86 -11.80
CA HIS A 62 17.49 -4.81 -11.04
C HIS A 62 17.77 -3.41 -10.47
N LEU A 63 18.16 -3.37 -9.19
CA LEU A 63 18.51 -2.18 -8.43
C LEU A 63 19.98 -2.28 -8.01
N SER A 64 20.79 -1.34 -8.50
CA SER A 64 22.23 -1.31 -8.23
C SER A 64 22.55 -1.07 -6.75
N CYS A 65 21.71 -0.28 -6.06
CA CYS A 65 21.85 0.08 -4.66
C CYS A 65 20.57 0.73 -4.11
N ARG A 66 20.54 0.99 -2.80
CA ARG A 66 19.44 1.74 -2.15
C ARG A 66 19.23 3.16 -2.68
N ARG A 67 20.25 3.78 -3.30
CA ARG A 67 20.15 5.13 -3.86
C ARG A 67 19.29 5.19 -5.13
N GLU A 68 18.85 4.05 -5.65
CA GLU A 68 17.85 3.95 -6.71
C GLU A 68 16.43 4.29 -6.21
N MET A 69 16.24 4.44 -4.90
CA MET A 69 15.00 4.90 -4.29
C MET A 69 15.02 6.42 -4.10
N ILE A 70 13.90 7.09 -4.37
CA ILE A 70 13.66 8.50 -4.01
C ILE A 70 12.43 8.54 -3.10
N GLU A 71 12.47 9.41 -2.09
CA GLU A 71 11.27 9.78 -1.31
C GLU A 71 10.28 10.56 -2.20
N ASP A 72 8.99 10.28 -2.05
CA ASP A 72 7.92 10.91 -2.82
C ASP A 72 6.92 11.62 -1.88
N PRO A 73 7.31 12.76 -1.27
CA PRO A 73 6.48 13.49 -0.32
C PRO A 73 5.21 14.07 -0.97
N ASN A 74 5.21 14.27 -2.29
CA ASN A 74 4.02 14.70 -3.02
C ASN A 74 2.97 13.59 -3.05
N PHE A 75 3.40 12.33 -3.21
CA PHE A 75 2.50 11.20 -3.13
C PHE A 75 1.99 10.99 -1.70
N ASP A 76 2.83 11.19 -0.69
CA ASP A 76 2.37 11.17 0.70
C ASP A 76 1.31 12.26 0.97
N ALA A 77 1.49 13.47 0.46
CA ALA A 77 0.50 14.54 0.56
C ALA A 77 -0.81 14.17 -0.17
N LEU A 78 -0.73 13.51 -1.32
CA LEU A 78 -1.91 13.00 -2.03
C LEU A 78 -2.65 11.94 -1.21
N ILE A 79 -1.92 11.01 -0.59
CA ILE A 79 -2.50 9.97 0.27
C ILE A 79 -3.24 10.60 1.46
N VAL A 80 -2.65 11.61 2.12
CA VAL A 80 -3.31 12.35 3.20
C VAL A 80 -4.54 13.11 2.70
N ALA A 81 -4.48 13.71 1.51
CA ALA A 81 -5.63 14.42 0.93
C ALA A 81 -6.79 13.47 0.57
N LEU A 82 -6.50 12.23 0.16
CA LEU A 82 -7.50 11.23 -0.22
C LEU A 82 -8.14 10.54 0.99
N TYR A 83 -7.34 10.20 2.01
CA TYR A 83 -7.78 9.33 3.11
C TYR A 83 -7.84 10.04 4.47
N GLY A 84 -7.30 11.24 4.60
CA GLY A 84 -7.17 11.93 5.88
C GLY A 84 -6.24 11.18 6.83
N SER A 85 -6.76 10.78 7.99
CA SER A 85 -6.04 9.93 8.94
C SER A 85 -6.01 8.48 8.45
N LEU A 86 -4.84 8.00 8.04
CA LEU A 86 -4.68 6.63 7.57
C LEU A 86 -4.96 5.60 8.66
N GLU A 87 -4.62 5.88 9.93
CA GLU A 87 -4.93 4.97 11.03
C GLU A 87 -6.45 4.80 11.21
N GLU A 88 -7.20 5.90 11.17
CA GLU A 88 -8.66 5.86 11.32
C GLU A 88 -9.32 5.18 10.12
N PHE A 89 -8.83 5.48 8.91
CA PHE A 89 -9.33 4.87 7.68
C PHE A 89 -9.11 3.35 7.65
N GLU A 90 -7.90 2.90 7.95
CA GLU A 90 -7.57 1.45 7.97
C GLU A 90 -8.35 0.73 9.09
N ALA A 91 -8.53 1.33 10.27
CA ALA A 91 -9.32 0.74 11.36
C ALA A 91 -10.81 0.56 10.98
N GLU A 92 -11.38 1.52 10.26
CA GLU A 92 -12.76 1.42 9.76
C GLU A 92 -12.89 0.36 8.65
N GLU A 93 -11.90 0.24 7.75
CA GLU A 93 -11.86 -0.85 6.77
C GLU A 93 -11.80 -2.23 7.46
N ASP A 94 -10.95 -2.39 8.48
CA ASP A 94 -10.79 -3.64 9.24
C ASP A 94 -12.07 -4.03 9.99
N LYS A 95 -12.78 -3.04 10.55
CA LYS A 95 -14.06 -3.26 11.22
C LYS A 95 -15.11 -3.79 10.24
N LYS A 96 -15.25 -3.16 9.06
CA LYS A 96 -16.18 -3.60 8.01
C LYS A 96 -15.85 -5.02 7.54
N LEU A 97 -14.56 -5.32 7.37
CA LEU A 97 -14.11 -6.65 6.97
C LEU A 97 -14.45 -7.71 8.04
N THR A 98 -14.27 -7.38 9.32
CA THR A 98 -14.60 -8.25 10.45
C THR A 98 -16.11 -8.52 10.54
N GLU A 99 -16.92 -7.49 10.38
CA GLU A 99 -18.39 -7.59 10.35
C GLU A 99 -18.86 -8.46 9.18
N SER A 100 -18.37 -8.18 7.96
CA SER A 100 -18.68 -8.99 6.77
C SER A 100 -18.28 -10.45 6.92
N THR A 101 -17.09 -10.71 7.46
CA THR A 101 -16.59 -12.07 7.71
C THR A 101 -17.46 -12.80 8.72
N SER A 102 -17.86 -12.12 9.80
CA SER A 102 -18.74 -12.70 10.82
C SER A 102 -20.10 -13.09 10.25
N LEU A 103 -20.71 -12.22 9.44
CA LEU A 103 -21.97 -12.51 8.73
C LEU A 103 -21.85 -13.73 7.82
N TYR A 104 -20.81 -13.78 6.99
CA TYR A 104 -20.56 -14.93 6.11
C TYR A 104 -20.39 -16.25 6.88
N LEU A 105 -19.67 -16.21 8.01
CA LEU A 105 -19.47 -17.39 8.85
C LEU A 105 -20.77 -17.83 9.53
N GLU A 106 -21.64 -16.91 9.92
CA GLU A 106 -22.96 -17.23 10.46
C GLU A 106 -23.86 -17.88 9.40
N GLU A 107 -23.89 -17.32 8.19
CA GLU A 107 -24.65 -17.89 7.06
C GLU A 107 -24.19 -19.30 6.75
N ARG A 108 -22.88 -19.52 6.64
CA ARG A 108 -22.31 -20.86 6.39
C ARG A 108 -22.61 -21.87 7.48
N LYS A 109 -22.67 -21.44 8.75
CA LYS A 109 -23.07 -22.34 9.86
C LYS A 109 -24.52 -22.76 9.72
N ARG A 110 -25.41 -21.89 9.22
CA ARG A 110 -26.82 -22.22 8.98
C ARG A 110 -27.01 -23.19 7.82
N GLU A 111 -26.18 -23.11 6.79
CA GLU A 111 -26.24 -24.03 5.64
C GLU A 111 -25.79 -25.46 5.96
N ILE A 112 -24.92 -25.62 6.96
CA ILE A 112 -24.34 -26.91 7.35
C ILE A 112 -25.11 -27.57 8.51
N ALA A 113 -25.99 -26.82 9.18
CA ALA A 113 -26.85 -27.30 10.28
C ALA A 113 -28.16 -27.91 9.77
#